data_AF-A0A162MU11-F1
#
_entry.id   AF-A0A162MU11-F1
#
_cell.length_a   1.000
_cell.length_b   1.000
_cell.length_c   1.000
_cell.angle_alpha   90.00
_cell.angle_beta   90.00
_cell.angle_gamma   90.00
#
_symmetry.space_group_name_H-M   'P 1'
#
loop_
_entity.id
_entity.type
_entity.pdbx_description
1 polymer ?
#
loop_
_entity_poly.entity_id
_entity_poly.type
_entity_poly.pdbx_seq_one_letter_code
_entity_poly.pdbx_strand_id
1 'polypeptide(L)'
;MSENLNFEEIKKNLEEQIKQNKIEFDSFKKAINSYKDLGLMLEKLLEYAARNIEGDDKDKFWGLYKDISFQNVSELCDRLRKYGENLRHSKVYERFYDSDKKAPKSITFRILELIRLGKRDEVFYIILREFVNAQQEVDQSLIKAFNPRYSVESFKVLVYSFLSGLLEKFEEIEK
;
A
#
# COMPACT_ATOMS: atom_id res chain seq x y z
N MET A 1 -16.26 -6.42 9.63
CA MET A 1 -16.95 -5.55 10.60
C MET A 1 -15.90 -4.57 11.11
N SER A 2 -16.09 -3.26 10.96
CA SER A 2 -15.13 -2.27 11.47
C SER A 2 -15.34 -2.11 12.97
N GLU A 3 -14.37 -2.51 13.78
CA GLU A 3 -14.29 -2.04 15.17
C GLU A 3 -14.28 -0.51 15.14
N ASN A 4 -15.22 0.12 15.85
CA ASN A 4 -15.20 1.56 16.01
C ASN A 4 -13.89 1.94 16.71
N LEU A 5 -13.02 2.60 15.97
CA LEU A 5 -11.69 2.98 16.42
C LEU A 5 -11.81 4.05 17.51
N ASN A 6 -11.69 3.64 18.78
CA ASN A 6 -11.76 4.55 19.92
C ASN A 6 -10.36 5.09 20.25
N PHE A 7 -10.02 6.22 19.64
CA PHE A 7 -8.68 6.80 19.75
C PHE A 7 -8.32 7.20 21.19
N GLU A 8 -9.31 7.65 21.97
CA GLU A 8 -9.12 8.00 23.39
C GLU A 8 -8.77 6.78 24.24
N GLU A 9 -9.42 5.65 23.97
CA GLU A 9 -9.14 4.39 24.66
C GLU A 9 -7.76 3.83 24.31
N ILE A 10 -7.39 3.85 23.03
CA ILE A 10 -6.05 3.45 22.56
C ILE A 10 -4.98 4.34 23.21
N LYS A 11 -5.16 5.66 23.19
CA LYS A 11 -4.24 6.62 23.80
C LYS A 11 -4.07 6.34 25.30
N LYS A 12 -5.19 6.18 26.02
CA LYS A 12 -5.16 5.90 27.47
C LYS A 12 -4.41 4.59 27.77
N ASN A 13 -4.65 3.54 27.00
CA ASN A 13 -3.95 2.26 27.15
C ASN A 13 -2.43 2.41 26.96
N LEU A 14 -2.00 3.09 25.90
CA LEU A 14 -0.57 3.31 25.65
C LEU A 14 0.09 4.18 26.73
N GLU A 15 -0.60 5.22 27.22
CA GLU A 15 -0.12 6.05 28.33
C GLU A 15 0.04 5.24 29.63
N GLU A 16 -0.89 4.33 29.92
CA GLU A 16 -0.81 3.43 31.07
C GLU A 16 0.38 2.46 30.95
N GLN A 17 0.60 1.87 29.77
CA GLN A 17 1.77 1.03 29.51
C GLN A 17 3.08 1.78 29.74
N ILE A 18 3.18 3.03 29.27
CA ILE A 18 4.34 3.89 29.48
C ILE A 18 4.53 4.17 30.98
N LYS A 19 3.47 4.62 31.68
CA LYS A 19 3.52 4.95 33.11
C LYS A 19 3.92 3.75 33.96
N GLN A 20 3.51 2.54 33.58
CA GLN A 20 3.84 1.29 34.27
C GLN A 20 5.18 0.69 33.81
N ASN A 21 5.87 1.30 32.85
CA ASN A 21 7.07 0.77 32.19
C ASN A 21 6.87 -0.64 31.62
N LYS A 22 5.66 -0.96 31.15
CA LYS A 22 5.26 -2.22 30.50
C LYS A 22 4.94 -1.95 29.03
N ILE A 23 5.91 -1.40 28.32
CA ILE A 23 5.73 -0.96 26.92
C ILE A 23 5.77 -2.18 26.00
N GLU A 24 4.65 -2.47 25.33
CA GLU A 24 4.58 -3.54 24.34
C GLU A 24 4.67 -2.99 22.91
N PHE A 25 5.70 -3.39 22.17
CA PHE A 25 5.89 -2.98 20.77
C PHE A 25 4.66 -3.23 19.89
N ASP A 26 4.03 -4.39 20.05
CA ASP A 26 2.85 -4.77 19.25
C ASP A 26 1.64 -3.87 19.54
N SER A 27 1.51 -3.34 20.75
CA SER A 27 0.45 -2.38 21.10
C SER A 27 0.60 -1.08 20.29
N PHE A 28 1.81 -0.54 20.20
CA PHE A 28 2.09 0.65 19.38
C PHE A 28 1.96 0.37 17.89
N LYS A 29 2.46 -0.78 17.42
CA LYS A 29 2.33 -1.21 16.02
C LYS A 29 0.86 -1.29 15.60
N LYS A 30 0.00 -1.88 16.45
CA LYS A 30 -1.45 -1.94 16.23
C LYS A 30 -2.05 -0.53 16.16
N ALA A 31 -1.75 0.34 17.14
CA ALA A 31 -2.27 1.71 17.15
C ALA A 31 -1.90 2.51 15.88
N ILE A 32 -0.64 2.41 15.43
CA ILE A 32 -0.16 3.03 14.21
C ILE A 32 -0.90 2.49 12.98
N ASN A 33 -1.07 1.16 12.88
CA ASN A 33 -1.80 0.55 11.77
C ASN A 33 -3.26 1.00 11.73
N SER A 34 -3.92 1.02 12.90
CA SER A 34 -5.30 1.49 13.04
C SER A 34 -5.48 2.95 12.63
N TYR A 35 -4.56 3.85 13.02
CA TYR A 35 -4.57 5.25 12.58
C TYR A 35 -4.45 5.37 11.06
N LYS A 36 -3.53 4.62 10.45
CA LYS A 36 -3.35 4.63 9.00
C LYS A 36 -4.58 4.10 8.25
N ASP A 37 -5.22 3.05 8.78
CA ASP A 37 -6.45 2.52 8.18
C ASP A 37 -7.62 3.51 8.29
N LEU A 38 -7.70 4.26 9.38
CA LEU A 38 -8.64 5.38 9.53
C LEU A 38 -8.40 6.47 8.48
N GLY A 39 -7.14 6.82 8.18
CA GLY A 39 -6.80 7.75 7.10
C GLY A 39 -7.33 7.30 5.73
N LEU A 40 -7.27 6.00 5.42
CA LEU A 40 -7.81 5.43 4.18
C LEU A 40 -9.34 5.40 4.18
N MET A 41 -9.99 5.21 5.33
CA MET A 41 -11.44 5.31 5.44
C MET A 41 -11.92 6.74 5.26
N LEU A 42 -11.23 7.71 5.87
CA LEU A 42 -11.54 9.12 5.79
C LEU A 42 -11.42 9.63 4.34
N GLU A 43 -10.39 9.20 3.60
CA GLU A 43 -10.26 9.47 2.16
C GLU A 43 -11.52 9.05 1.39
N LYS A 44 -12.03 7.82 1.62
CA LYS A 44 -13.24 7.32 0.94
C LYS A 44 -14.48 8.14 1.30
N LEU A 45 -14.62 8.52 2.56
CA LEU A 45 -15.74 9.32 3.05
C LEU A 45 -15.71 10.73 2.46
N LEU A 46 -14.53 11.38 2.44
CA LEU A 46 -14.34 12.68 1.83
C LEU A 46 -14.61 12.65 0.33
N GLU A 47 -14.18 11.59 -0.36
CA GLU A 47 -14.47 11.45 -1.77
C GLU A 47 -15.97 11.32 -2.04
N TYR A 48 -16.66 10.52 -1.23
CA TYR A 48 -18.11 10.40 -1.32
C TYR A 48 -18.79 11.74 -1.05
N ALA A 49 -18.38 12.48 -0.01
CA ALA A 49 -18.90 13.80 0.30
C ALA A 49 -18.66 14.79 -0.86
N ALA A 50 -17.43 14.88 -1.38
CA ALA A 50 -17.05 15.79 -2.46
C ALA A 50 -17.80 15.52 -3.78
N ARG A 51 -18.25 14.28 -4.02
CA ARG A 51 -19.07 13.90 -5.18
C ARG A 51 -20.53 14.30 -5.04
N ASN A 52 -21.06 14.26 -3.82
CA ASN A 52 -22.50 14.39 -3.57
C ASN A 52 -22.90 15.76 -3.00
N ILE A 53 -21.94 16.59 -2.59
CA ILE A 53 -22.22 17.95 -2.11
C ILE A 53 -22.53 18.89 -3.28
N GLU A 54 -23.56 19.71 -3.10
CA GLU A 54 -23.92 20.82 -4.00
C GLU A 54 -23.51 22.16 -3.36
N GLY A 55 -23.28 23.18 -4.19
CA GLY A 55 -22.92 24.53 -3.73
C GLY A 55 -21.42 24.78 -3.54
N ASP A 56 -21.11 25.95 -2.98
CA ASP A 56 -19.78 26.58 -3.01
C ASP A 56 -18.71 25.83 -2.18
N ASP A 57 -19.11 24.91 -1.30
CA ASP A 57 -18.18 24.13 -0.48
C ASP A 57 -17.59 22.92 -1.23
N LYS A 58 -18.08 22.61 -2.44
CA LYS A 58 -17.60 21.48 -3.23
C LYS A 58 -16.09 21.52 -3.45
N ASP A 59 -15.54 22.68 -3.81
CA ASP A 59 -14.11 22.84 -4.06
C ASP A 59 -13.27 22.66 -2.78
N LYS A 60 -13.81 23.07 -1.62
CA LYS A 60 -13.14 22.89 -0.32
C LYS A 60 -13.06 21.41 0.06
N PHE A 61 -14.15 20.66 -0.12
CA PHE A 61 -14.16 19.21 0.11
C PHE A 61 -13.23 18.47 -0.86
N TRP A 62 -13.17 18.90 -2.13
CA TRP A 62 -12.18 18.38 -3.08
C TRP A 62 -10.74 18.69 -2.68
N GLY A 63 -10.49 19.87 -2.09
CA GLY A 63 -9.20 20.21 -1.49
C GLY A 63 -8.80 19.23 -0.38
N LEU A 64 -9.67 19.05 0.62
CA LEU A 64 -9.44 18.11 1.73
C LEU A 64 -9.22 16.66 1.25
N TYR A 65 -10.02 16.22 0.28
CA TYR A 65 -9.86 14.91 -0.33
C TYR A 65 -8.48 14.77 -0.99
N LYS A 66 -8.05 15.76 -1.77
CA LYS A 66 -6.73 15.74 -2.43
C LYS A 66 -5.61 15.68 -1.39
N ASP A 67 -5.66 16.50 -0.35
CA ASP A 67 -4.62 16.56 0.68
C ASP A 67 -4.45 15.21 1.39
N ILE A 68 -5.57 14.60 1.82
CA ILE A 68 -5.54 13.28 2.45
C ILE A 68 -5.12 12.20 1.45
N SER A 69 -5.58 12.25 0.21
CA SER A 69 -5.20 11.27 -0.82
C SER A 69 -3.69 11.32 -1.09
N PHE A 70 -3.08 12.51 -1.14
CA PHE A 70 -1.63 12.64 -1.29
C PHE A 70 -0.85 12.06 -0.12
N GLN A 71 -1.28 12.34 1.12
CA GLN A 71 -0.68 11.74 2.31
C GLN A 71 -0.79 10.22 2.30
N ASN A 72 -1.96 9.70 1.90
CA ASN A 72 -2.20 8.27 1.78
C ASN A 72 -1.37 7.62 0.66
N VAL A 73 -1.03 8.32 -0.43
CA VAL A 73 -0.13 7.80 -1.46
C VAL A 73 1.25 7.52 -0.91
N SER A 74 1.83 8.43 -0.10
CA SER A 74 3.16 8.22 0.50
C SER A 74 3.15 7.02 1.45
N GLU A 75 2.15 6.93 2.33
CA GLU A 75 1.99 5.79 3.24
C GLU A 75 1.77 4.48 2.47
N LEU A 76 0.99 4.52 1.39
CA LEU A 76 0.73 3.36 0.55
C LEU A 76 2.01 2.91 -0.17
N CYS A 77 2.88 3.82 -0.62
CA CYS A 77 4.19 3.47 -1.17
C CYS A 77 5.03 2.65 -0.17
N ASP A 78 5.08 3.08 1.10
CA ASP A 78 5.84 2.36 2.13
C ASP A 78 5.25 0.98 2.43
N ARG A 79 3.92 0.87 2.51
CA ARG A 79 3.23 -0.42 2.66
C ARG A 79 3.52 -1.35 1.49
N LEU A 80 3.47 -0.83 0.26
CA LEU A 80 3.72 -1.59 -0.95
C LEU A 80 5.17 -2.07 -1.05
N ARG A 81 6.14 -1.22 -0.69
CA ARG A 81 7.55 -1.61 -0.63
C ARG A 81 7.77 -2.75 0.34
N LYS A 82 7.30 -2.60 1.58
CA LYS A 82 7.39 -3.68 2.59
C LYS A 82 6.68 -4.94 2.16
N TYR A 83 5.54 -4.81 1.50
CA TYR A 83 4.83 -5.97 0.96
C TYR A 83 5.67 -6.69 -0.10
N GLY A 84 6.28 -5.96 -1.04
CA GLY A 84 7.23 -6.52 -2.00
C GLY A 84 8.40 -7.23 -1.34
N GLU A 85 9.01 -6.61 -0.33
CA GLU A 85 10.13 -7.18 0.46
C GLU A 85 9.74 -8.52 1.11
N ASN A 86 8.56 -8.57 1.74
CA ASN A 86 8.06 -9.77 2.41
C ASN A 86 7.81 -10.94 1.46
N LEU A 87 7.62 -10.66 0.16
CA LEU A 87 7.39 -11.70 -0.84
C LEU A 87 8.67 -12.35 -1.36
N ARG A 88 9.87 -11.84 -1.04
CA ARG A 88 11.14 -12.31 -1.62
C ARG A 88 11.46 -13.80 -1.37
N HIS A 89 10.81 -14.41 -0.39
CA HIS A 89 10.92 -15.85 -0.09
C HIS A 89 9.67 -16.66 -0.49
N SER A 90 8.78 -16.10 -1.31
CA SER A 90 7.53 -16.72 -1.73
C SER A 90 7.57 -17.23 -3.17
N LYS A 91 6.62 -18.11 -3.51
CA LYS A 91 6.39 -18.54 -4.90
C LYS A 91 6.06 -17.38 -5.84
N VAL A 92 5.51 -16.28 -5.31
CA VAL A 92 5.24 -15.06 -6.09
C VAL A 92 6.56 -14.47 -6.58
N TYR A 93 7.59 -14.36 -5.72
CA TYR A 93 8.89 -13.82 -6.11
C TYR A 93 9.52 -14.60 -7.27
N GLU A 94 9.44 -15.93 -7.24
CA GLU A 94 9.90 -16.78 -8.34
C GLU A 94 9.19 -16.51 -9.67
N ARG A 95 8.00 -15.90 -9.68
CA ARG A 95 7.32 -15.48 -10.92
C ARG A 95 8.00 -14.28 -11.57
N PHE A 96 8.57 -13.37 -10.76
CA PHE A 96 9.15 -12.11 -11.20
C PHE A 96 10.69 -12.14 -11.26
N TYR A 97 11.33 -13.04 -10.54
CA TYR A 97 12.78 -13.11 -10.42
C TYR A 97 13.30 -14.52 -10.68
N ASP A 98 14.44 -14.61 -11.36
CA ASP A 98 15.18 -15.84 -11.62
C ASP A 98 16.40 -15.86 -10.69
N SER A 99 16.29 -16.63 -9.59
CA SER A 99 17.32 -16.70 -8.56
C SER A 99 18.63 -17.30 -9.07
N ASP A 100 18.56 -18.27 -9.99
CA ASP A 100 19.74 -18.91 -10.57
C ASP A 100 20.55 -17.91 -11.41
N LYS A 101 19.84 -17.06 -12.17
CA LYS A 101 20.46 -16.01 -12.99
C LYS A 101 20.71 -14.70 -12.25
N LYS A 102 20.25 -14.59 -11.00
CA LYS A 102 20.27 -13.36 -10.20
C LYS A 102 19.74 -12.16 -10.98
N ALA A 103 18.63 -12.35 -11.70
CA ALA A 103 18.07 -11.34 -12.59
C ALA A 103 16.53 -11.37 -12.63
N PRO A 104 15.86 -10.24 -12.87
CA PRO A 104 14.42 -10.22 -13.16
C PRO A 104 14.06 -11.05 -14.40
N LYS A 105 12.90 -11.71 -14.36
CA LYS A 105 12.35 -12.44 -15.51
C LYS A 105 11.82 -11.47 -16.58
N SER A 106 11.66 -11.96 -17.81
CA SER A 106 11.10 -11.18 -18.94
C SER A 106 9.75 -10.53 -18.61
N ILE A 107 8.91 -11.22 -17.84
CA ILE A 107 7.61 -10.70 -17.40
C ILE A 107 7.74 -9.42 -16.56
N THR A 108 8.81 -9.31 -15.77
CA THR A 108 9.08 -8.14 -14.93
C THR A 108 9.46 -6.94 -15.77
N PHE A 109 10.31 -7.12 -16.80
CA PHE A 109 10.62 -6.05 -17.74
C PHE A 109 9.39 -5.60 -18.53
N ARG A 110 8.51 -6.54 -18.92
CA ARG A 110 7.24 -6.22 -19.57
C ARG A 110 6.32 -5.40 -18.66
N ILE A 111 6.25 -5.74 -17.38
CA ILE A 111 5.49 -4.95 -16.40
C ILE A 111 6.08 -3.54 -16.27
N LEU A 112 7.40 -3.40 -16.11
CA LEU A 112 8.04 -2.09 -16.00
C LEU A 112 7.76 -1.21 -17.24
N GLU A 113 7.78 -1.80 -18.44
CA GLU A 113 7.40 -1.11 -19.66
C GLU A 113 5.94 -0.64 -19.65
N LEU A 114 5.01 -1.51 -19.27
CA LEU A 114 3.58 -1.19 -19.20
C LEU A 114 3.29 -0.13 -18.14
N ILE A 115 3.98 -0.18 -16.99
CA ILE A 115 3.90 0.87 -15.96
C ILE A 115 4.36 2.19 -16.55
N ARG A 116 5.52 2.24 -17.22
CA ARG A 116 6.03 3.46 -17.87
C ARG A 116 5.01 4.06 -18.85
N LEU A 117 4.32 3.20 -19.60
CA LEU A 117 3.26 3.59 -20.54
C LEU A 117 1.90 3.93 -19.89
N GLY A 118 1.76 3.75 -18.57
CA GLY A 118 0.51 4.01 -17.85
C GLY A 118 -0.59 2.97 -18.10
N LYS A 119 -0.21 1.77 -18.56
CA LYS A 119 -1.12 0.66 -18.92
C LYS A 119 -1.60 -0.10 -17.68
N ARG A 120 -2.38 0.59 -16.85
CA ARG A 120 -2.82 0.16 -15.51
C ARG A 120 -3.50 -1.21 -15.52
N ASP A 121 -4.46 -1.41 -16.41
CA ASP A 121 -5.28 -2.62 -16.44
C ASP A 121 -4.45 -3.82 -16.89
N GLU A 122 -3.57 -3.62 -17.88
CA GLU A 122 -2.65 -4.65 -18.35
C GLU A 122 -1.62 -5.03 -17.28
N VAL A 123 -1.09 -4.06 -16.52
CA VAL A 123 -0.21 -4.32 -15.38
C VAL A 123 -0.95 -5.10 -14.29
N PHE A 124 -2.17 -4.68 -13.93
CA PHE A 124 -2.97 -5.35 -12.92
C PHE A 124 -3.24 -6.80 -13.31
N TYR A 125 -3.65 -7.05 -14.56
CA TYR A 125 -3.93 -8.38 -15.06
C TYR A 125 -2.71 -9.30 -14.97
N ILE A 126 -1.52 -8.82 -15.38
CA ILE A 126 -0.31 -9.63 -15.32
C ILE A 126 0.03 -9.95 -13.86
N ILE A 127 0.02 -8.96 -12.96
CA ILE A 127 0.33 -9.18 -11.55
C ILE A 127 -0.65 -10.16 -10.94
N LEU A 128 -1.96 -9.96 -11.12
CA LEU A 128 -2.99 -10.86 -10.61
C LEU A 128 -2.78 -12.29 -11.11
N ARG A 129 -2.50 -12.47 -12.40
CA ARG A 129 -2.23 -13.79 -12.99
C ARG A 129 -1.02 -14.47 -12.34
N GLU A 130 0.07 -13.75 -12.11
CA GLU A 130 1.25 -14.34 -11.46
C GLU A 130 0.99 -14.71 -9.99
N PHE A 131 0.19 -13.93 -9.26
CA PHE A 131 -0.27 -14.27 -7.91
C PHE A 131 -1.14 -15.54 -7.90
N VAL A 132 -2.10 -15.64 -8.82
CA VAL A 132 -2.94 -16.84 -8.99
C VAL A 132 -2.10 -18.07 -9.33
N ASN A 133 -1.13 -17.93 -10.24
CA ASN A 133 -0.21 -19.02 -10.60
C ASN A 133 0.66 -19.46 -9.40
N ALA A 134 0.98 -18.53 -8.50
CA ALA A 134 1.68 -18.81 -7.25
C ALA A 134 0.76 -19.34 -6.13
N GLN A 135 -0.55 -19.44 -6.37
CA GLN A 135 -1.58 -19.80 -5.39
C GLN A 135 -1.58 -18.89 -4.16
N GLN A 136 -1.36 -17.60 -4.37
CA GLN A 136 -1.30 -16.60 -3.30
C GLN A 136 -2.26 -15.44 -3.58
N GLU A 137 -2.93 -14.95 -2.53
CA GLU A 137 -3.81 -13.79 -2.64
C GLU A 137 -3.02 -12.49 -2.77
N VAL A 138 -3.60 -11.53 -3.49
CA VAL A 138 -3.04 -10.19 -3.64
C VAL A 138 -3.45 -9.34 -2.44
N ASP A 139 -2.48 -8.72 -1.77
CA ASP A 139 -2.76 -7.82 -0.64
C ASP A 139 -3.65 -6.64 -1.08
N GLN A 140 -4.57 -6.24 -0.19
CA GLN A 140 -5.51 -5.15 -0.45
C GLN A 140 -4.83 -3.81 -0.72
N SER A 141 -3.65 -3.57 -0.17
CA SER A 141 -2.85 -2.37 -0.44
C SER A 141 -2.36 -2.37 -1.89
N LEU A 142 -1.93 -3.52 -2.41
CA LEU A 142 -1.54 -3.66 -3.82
C LEU A 142 -2.75 -3.50 -4.74
N ILE A 143 -3.91 -4.05 -4.39
CA ILE A 143 -5.15 -3.83 -5.15
C ILE A 143 -5.50 -2.34 -5.21
N LYS A 144 -5.40 -1.62 -4.08
CA LYS A 144 -5.68 -0.17 -4.03
C LYS A 144 -4.79 0.64 -4.98
N ALA A 145 -3.54 0.23 -5.22
CA ALA A 145 -2.64 0.91 -6.15
C ALA A 145 -3.19 1.01 -7.59
N PHE A 146 -4.12 0.13 -7.95
CA PHE A 146 -4.79 0.09 -9.26
C PHE A 146 -6.13 0.82 -9.29
N ASN A 147 -6.49 1.55 -8.22
CA ASN A 147 -7.74 2.31 -8.21
C ASN A 147 -7.73 3.33 -9.37
N PRO A 148 -8.75 3.34 -10.25
CA PRO A 148 -8.77 4.21 -11.42
C PRO A 148 -8.76 5.70 -11.07
N ARG A 149 -9.11 6.04 -9.82
CA ARG A 149 -9.13 7.41 -9.28
C ARG A 149 -7.75 8.01 -9.08
N TYR A 150 -6.73 7.19 -8.86
CA TYR A 150 -5.36 7.68 -8.82
C TYR A 150 -4.95 8.18 -10.20
N SER A 151 -4.13 9.24 -10.25
CA SER A 151 -3.52 9.67 -11.50
C SER A 151 -2.62 8.56 -12.06
N VAL A 152 -2.25 8.68 -13.34
CA VAL A 152 -1.30 7.75 -13.96
C VAL A 152 0.03 7.78 -13.20
N GLU A 153 0.44 8.94 -12.72
CA GLU A 153 1.66 9.21 -11.96
C GLU A 153 1.61 8.53 -10.59
N SER A 154 0.51 8.68 -9.84
CA SER A 154 0.31 8.00 -8.57
C SER A 154 0.33 6.48 -8.75
N PHE A 155 -0.39 5.97 -9.76
CA PHE A 155 -0.33 4.55 -10.13
C PHE A 155 1.11 4.07 -10.35
N LYS A 156 1.88 4.79 -11.19
CA LYS A 156 3.27 4.46 -11.50
C LYS A 156 4.10 4.37 -10.23
N VAL A 157 4.06 5.41 -9.39
CA VAL A 157 4.88 5.49 -8.17
C VAL A 157 4.52 4.39 -7.17
N LEU A 158 3.22 4.09 -7.00
CA LEU A 158 2.76 3.03 -6.11
C LEU A 158 3.25 1.65 -6.57
N VAL A 159 3.07 1.31 -7.85
CA VAL A 159 3.50 0.01 -8.37
C VAL A 159 5.01 -0.10 -8.46
N TYR A 160 5.73 0.99 -8.77
CA TYR A 160 7.19 1.00 -8.65
C TYR A 160 7.66 0.78 -7.22
N SER A 161 6.97 1.33 -6.21
CA SER A 161 7.32 1.09 -4.81
C SER A 161 7.15 -0.38 -4.43
N PHE A 162 6.09 -1.05 -4.91
CA PHE A 162 5.93 -2.50 -4.77
C PHE A 162 7.09 -3.27 -5.43
N LEU A 163 7.39 -2.96 -6.70
CA LEU A 163 8.42 -3.66 -7.45
C LEU A 163 9.83 -3.39 -6.92
N SER A 164 10.11 -2.19 -6.40
CA SER A 164 11.40 -1.90 -5.77
C SER A 164 11.58 -2.79 -4.55
N GLY A 165 10.56 -2.87 -3.69
CA GLY A 165 10.56 -3.79 -2.56
C GLY A 165 10.73 -5.25 -2.99
N LEU A 166 10.08 -5.68 -4.07
CA LEU A 166 10.18 -7.05 -4.55
C LEU A 166 11.54 -7.38 -5.18
N LEU A 167 12.15 -6.47 -5.92
CA LEU A 167 13.30 -6.73 -6.80
C LEU A 167 14.64 -6.21 -6.28
N GLU A 168 14.63 -5.31 -5.29
CA GLU A 168 15.85 -4.79 -4.68
C GLU A 168 16.62 -5.93 -4.00
N LYS A 169 17.94 -5.95 -4.19
CA LYS A 169 18.78 -7.04 -3.70
C LYS A 169 18.72 -7.06 -2.17
N PHE A 170 18.44 -8.23 -1.59
CA PHE A 170 18.82 -8.49 -0.21
C PHE A 170 20.34 -8.53 -0.17
N GLU A 171 20.97 -7.48 0.36
CA GLU A 171 22.31 -7.63 0.92
C GLU A 171 22.11 -8.38 2.25
N GLU A 172 22.50 -9.66 2.29
CA GLU A 172 22.68 -10.33 3.58
C GLU A 172 23.75 -9.52 4.33
N ILE A 173 23.33 -8.86 5.42
CA ILE A 173 24.28 -8.37 6.41
C ILE A 173 24.87 -9.64 7.04
N GLU A 174 26.05 -10.04 6.57
CA GLU A 174 26.88 -11.05 7.25
C GLU A 174 27.00 -10.63 8.73
N LYS A 175 26.49 -11.48 9.63
CA LYS A 175 26.66 -11.37 11.09
C LYS A 175 27.72 -12.36 11.54
#